data_AF-A0A8J3N2Q8-F1
#
_entry.id   AF-A0A8J3N2Q8-F1
#
_cell.length_a   1.000
_cell.length_b   1.000
_cell.length_c   1.000
_cell.angle_alpha   90.00
_cell.angle_beta   90.00
_cell.angle_gamma   90.00
#
_symmetry.space_group_name_H-M   'P 1'
#
loop_
_entity.id
_entity.type
_entity.pdbx_description
1 polymer ?
#
loop_
_entity_poly.entity_id
_entity_poly.type
_entity_poly.pdbx_seq_one_letter_code
_entity_poly.pdbx_strand_id
1 'polypeptide(L)'
;MQLLHLLCPRKQTFSLEQSFKDQFMDQDAFGVVDVGFVEKQPVGFVVLMAREQFDEEFLAQVYADPDVTGYSTFSFPDDDAFLYPFGSEVLHTA
;
A
#
# COMPACT_ATOMS: atom_id res chain seq x y z
N MET A 1 4.92 -2.93 13.73
CA MET A 1 4.24 -2.27 12.58
C MET A 1 3.79 -3.27 11.52
N GLN A 2 2.79 -2.92 10.68
CA GLN A 2 2.34 -3.74 9.55
C GLN A 2 2.23 -2.92 8.26
N LEU A 3 2.56 -3.53 7.12
CA LEU A 3 2.30 -2.99 5.78
C LEU A 3 1.24 -3.82 5.06
N LEU A 4 0.41 -3.12 4.29
CA LEU A 4 -0.55 -3.72 3.37
C LEU A 4 -0.25 -3.23 1.96
N HIS A 5 0.15 -4.14 1.09
CA HIS A 5 0.41 -3.86 -0.32
C HIS A 5 -0.82 -4.24 -1.14
N LEU A 6 -1.49 -3.25 -1.71
CA LEU A 6 -2.71 -3.38 -2.49
C LEU A 6 -2.37 -3.34 -3.98
N LEU A 7 -2.90 -4.29 -4.76
CA LEU A 7 -2.84 -4.26 -6.21
C LEU A 7 -4.17 -3.75 -6.76
N CYS A 8 -4.12 -2.84 -7.72
CA CYS A 8 -5.31 -2.26 -8.35
C CYS A 8 -5.11 -2.12 -9.87
N PRO A 9 -6.19 -1.96 -10.66
CA PRO A 9 -6.05 -1.61 -12.07
C PRO A 9 -5.27 -0.30 -12.19
N ARG A 10 -4.30 -0.24 -13.12
CA ARG A 10 -3.39 0.91 -13.27
C ARG A 10 -4.09 2.27 -13.37
N LYS A 11 -5.28 2.31 -13.97
CA LYS A 11 -6.10 3.52 -14.12
C LYS A 11 -6.67 4.05 -12.79
N GLN A 12 -6.80 3.19 -11.79
CA GLN A 12 -7.39 3.51 -10.48
C GLN A 12 -6.34 3.87 -9.43
N THR A 13 -5.06 3.58 -9.67
CA THR A 13 -4.00 3.67 -8.65
C THR A 13 -3.96 4.99 -7.90
N PHE A 14 -3.94 6.13 -8.60
CA PHE A 14 -3.93 7.45 -7.94
C PHE A 14 -5.27 7.84 -7.31
N SER A 15 -6.39 7.35 -7.84
CA SER A 15 -7.70 7.61 -7.24
C SER A 15 -7.85 6.84 -5.92
N LEU A 16 -7.38 5.59 -5.90
CA LEU A 16 -7.36 4.75 -4.72
C LEU A 16 -6.40 5.29 -3.67
N GLU A 17 -5.20 5.73 -4.08
CA GLU A 17 -4.25 6.43 -3.21
C GLU A 17 -4.89 7.66 -2.53
N GLN A 18 -5.55 8.53 -3.33
CA GLN A 18 -6.19 9.74 -2.80
C GLN A 18 -7.32 9.39 -1.84
N SER A 19 -8.17 8.41 -2.19
CA SER A 19 -9.27 7.95 -1.33
C SER A 19 -8.76 7.49 0.04
N PHE A 20 -7.66 6.73 0.06
CA PHE A 20 -7.04 6.31 1.32
C PHE A 20 -6.42 7.48 2.07
N LYS A 21 -5.71 8.39 1.40
CA LYS A 21 -5.18 9.61 2.04
C LYS A 21 -6.28 10.44 2.71
N ASP A 22 -7.41 10.62 2.04
CA ASP A 22 -8.55 11.35 2.58
C ASP A 22 -9.18 10.61 3.77
N GLN A 23 -9.28 9.28 3.71
CA GLN A 23 -9.82 8.45 4.79
C GLN A 23 -8.95 8.46 6.06
N PHE A 24 -7.62 8.52 5.90
CA PHE A 24 -6.67 8.42 7.01
C PHE A 24 -6.06 9.76 7.44
N MET A 25 -6.52 10.89 6.88
CA MET A 25 -5.94 12.22 7.13
C MET A 25 -5.85 12.57 8.63
N ASP A 26 -6.81 12.12 9.43
CA ASP A 26 -6.88 12.38 10.88
C ASP A 26 -6.31 11.22 11.74
N GLN A 27 -5.58 10.26 11.14
CA GLN A 27 -5.06 9.07 11.83
C GLN A 27 -3.52 9.09 11.92
N ASP A 28 -2.98 9.36 13.11
CA ASP A 28 -1.52 9.40 13.34
C ASP A 28 -0.82 8.03 13.23
N ALA A 29 -1.59 6.94 13.30
CA ALA A 29 -1.07 5.57 13.36
C ALA A 29 -1.18 4.81 12.03
N PHE A 30 -1.77 5.42 10.99
CA PHE A 30 -2.11 4.77 9.74
C PHE A 30 -1.89 5.73 8.56
N GLY A 31 -1.29 5.28 7.45
CA GLY A 31 -1.21 6.13 6.26
C GLY A 31 -0.76 5.43 4.99
N VAL A 32 -0.87 6.14 3.87
CA VAL A 32 -0.29 5.73 2.59
C VAL A 32 1.20 6.08 2.58
N VAL A 33 2.06 5.09 2.30
CA VAL A 33 3.53 5.26 2.32
C VAL A 33 4.18 5.12 0.96
N ASP A 34 3.52 4.47 0.00
CA ASP A 34 4.03 4.34 -1.36
C ASP A 34 2.88 4.10 -2.36
N VAL A 35 3.11 4.48 -3.61
CA VAL A 35 2.19 4.31 -4.72
C VAL A 35 2.99 4.16 -6.02
N GLY A 36 2.55 3.27 -6.89
CA GLY A 36 3.28 3.11 -8.14
C GLY A 36 2.69 2.11 -9.10
N PHE A 37 3.50 1.74 -10.07
CA PHE A 37 3.13 0.82 -11.13
C PHE A 37 4.04 -0.38 -11.16
N VAL A 38 3.47 -1.55 -11.42
CA VAL A 38 4.26 -2.76 -11.61
C VAL A 38 4.76 -2.79 -13.05
N GLU A 39 6.08 -2.94 -13.22
CA GLU A 39 6.69 -2.99 -14.55
C GLU A 39 6.11 -4.15 -15.38
N LYS A 40 5.80 -3.88 -16.65
CA LYS A 40 5.28 -4.89 -17.61
C LYS A 40 3.95 -5.55 -17.20
N GLN A 41 3.23 -5.00 -16.22
CA GLN A 41 1.91 -5.48 -15.81
C GLN A 41 0.84 -4.39 -15.93
N PRO A 42 -0.44 -4.75 -16.18
CA PRO A 42 -1.55 -3.80 -16.28
C PRO A 42 -2.08 -3.32 -14.92
N VAL A 43 -1.27 -3.41 -13.86
CA VAL A 43 -1.66 -3.09 -12.48
C VAL A 43 -0.77 -2.00 -11.90
N GLY A 44 -1.32 -1.24 -10.96
CA GLY A 44 -0.56 -0.42 -10.03
C GLY A 44 -0.69 -0.95 -8.61
N PHE A 45 -0.04 -0.25 -7.69
CA PHE A 45 -0.06 -0.60 -6.28
C PHE A 45 -0.20 0.64 -5.39
N VAL A 46 -0.78 0.42 -4.22
CA VAL A 46 -0.81 1.38 -3.10
C VAL A 46 -0.34 0.64 -1.86
N VAL A 47 0.56 1.24 -1.10
CA VAL A 47 1.09 0.66 0.14
C VAL A 47 0.57 1.46 1.31
N LEU A 48 -0.14 0.77 2.21
CA LEU A 48 -0.58 1.31 3.48
C LEU A 48 0.34 0.83 4.60
N MET A 49 0.58 1.68 5.58
CA MET A 49 1.31 1.36 6.80
C MET A 49 0.42 1.62 8.00
N ALA A 50 0.43 0.69 8.96
CA ALA A 50 -0.19 0.84 10.26
C ALA A 50 0.86 0.56 11.36
N ARG A 51 0.81 1.32 12.46
CA ARG A 51 1.65 1.07 13.64
C ARG A 51 1.29 -0.27 14.29
N GLU A 52 -0.01 -0.57 14.31
CA GLU A 52 -0.57 -1.83 14.78
C GLU A 52 -0.97 -2.73 13.61
N GLN A 53 -1.55 -3.89 13.90
CA GLN A 53 -2.08 -4.78 12.85
C GLN A 53 -3.36 -4.18 12.24
N PHE A 54 -3.53 -4.32 10.93
CA PHE A 54 -4.79 -4.08 10.26
C PHE A 54 -5.84 -5.05 10.81
N ASP A 55 -6.98 -4.51 11.23
CA ASP A 55 -8.07 -5.34 11.74
C ASP A 55 -8.72 -6.16 10.60
N GLU A 56 -9.38 -7.25 10.99
CA GLU A 56 -9.99 -8.18 10.04
C GLU A 56 -11.16 -7.57 9.26
N GLU A 57 -11.87 -6.59 9.84
CA GLU A 57 -13.00 -5.92 9.19
C GLU A 57 -12.50 -5.04 8.03
N PHE A 58 -11.43 -4.28 8.26
CA PHE A 58 -10.76 -3.50 7.24
C PHE A 58 -10.22 -4.38 6.11
N LEU A 59 -9.55 -5.49 6.44
CA LEU A 59 -9.05 -6.42 5.43
C LEU A 59 -10.20 -7.04 4.60
N ALA A 60 -11.34 -7.33 5.23
CA ALA A 60 -12.53 -7.80 4.52
C ALA A 60 -13.11 -6.73 3.58
N GLN A 61 -13.12 -5.46 4.00
CA GLN A 61 -13.55 -4.34 3.15
C GLN A 61 -12.62 -4.17 1.95
N VAL A 62 -11.30 -4.19 2.17
CA VAL A 62 -10.29 -4.13 1.10
C VAL A 62 -10.47 -5.28 0.10
N TYR A 63 -10.74 -6.49 0.58
CA TYR A 63 -10.97 -7.64 -0.29
C TYR A 63 -12.27 -7.53 -1.11
N ALA A 64 -13.29 -6.85 -0.58
CA ALA A 64 -14.56 -6.61 -1.25
C ALA A 64 -14.54 -5.41 -2.21
N ASP A 65 -13.49 -4.58 -2.17
CA ASP A 65 -13.37 -3.39 -3.00
C ASP A 65 -13.14 -3.78 -4.48
N PRO A 66 -14.00 -3.35 -5.42
CA PRO A 66 -13.90 -3.72 -6.83
C PRO A 66 -12.66 -3.13 -7.54
N ASP A 67 -12.05 -2.09 -6.97
CA ASP A 67 -10.82 -1.48 -7.49
C ASP A 67 -9.56 -2.14 -6.90
N VAL A 68 -9.71 -3.09 -5.97
CA VAL A 68 -8.63 -3.92 -5.44
C VAL A 68 -8.66 -5.29 -6.12
N THR A 69 -7.55 -5.63 -6.78
CA THR A 69 -7.36 -6.91 -7.49
C THR A 69 -6.63 -7.96 -6.65
N GLY A 70 -6.06 -7.55 -5.51
CA GLY A 70 -5.39 -8.43 -4.56
C GLY A 70 -4.60 -7.64 -3.52
N TYR A 71 -4.19 -8.31 -2.45
CA TYR A 71 -3.34 -7.70 -1.44
C TYR A 71 -2.37 -8.69 -0.80
N SER A 72 -1.31 -8.15 -0.20
CA SER A 72 -0.35 -8.88 0.64
C SER A 72 -0.07 -8.11 1.91
N THR A 73 -0.10 -8.79 3.05
CA THR A 73 0.25 -8.22 4.37
C THR A 73 1.66 -8.59 4.78
N PHE A 74 2.43 -7.63 5.29
CA PHE A 74 3.78 -7.83 5.79
C PHE A 74 3.88 -7.30 7.22
N SER A 75 4.39 -8.11 8.14
CA SER A 75 4.61 -7.71 9.54
C SER A 75 6.08 -7.46 9.76
N PHE A 76 6.42 -6.32 10.39
CA PHE A 76 7.79 -5.96 10.71
C PHE A 76 7.99 -6.00 12.22
N PRO A 77 9.03 -6.68 12.72
CA PRO A 77 9.46 -6.47 14.10
C PRO A 77 9.87 -5.00 14.24
N ASP A 78 9.46 -4.36 15.33
CA ASP A 78 9.71 -2.95 15.59
C ASP A 78 11.22 -2.70 15.74
N ASP A 79 11.91 -2.40 14.64
CA ASP A 79 13.16 -1.63 14.60
C ASP A 79 13.62 -1.44 13.13
N ASP A 80 13.41 -0.24 12.60
CA ASP A 80 14.20 0.54 11.62
C ASP A 80 14.83 -0.09 10.35
N ALA A 81 14.65 -1.37 10.07
CA ALA A 81 15.26 -2.03 8.93
C ALA A 81 14.21 -2.31 7.84
N PHE A 82 14.32 -1.55 6.74
CA PHE A 82 13.61 -1.69 5.46
C PHE A 82 12.31 -0.88 5.27
N LEU A 83 12.49 0.42 4.96
CA LEU A 83 11.53 1.18 4.15
C LEU A 83 11.72 0.98 2.63
N TYR A 84 12.35 -0.12 2.20
CA TYR A 84 12.45 -0.48 0.77
C TYR A 84 11.76 -1.81 0.44
N PRO A 85 10.44 -1.99 0.65
CA PRO A 85 9.84 -3.29 0.37
C PRO A 85 9.32 -3.42 -1.07
N PHE A 86 9.28 -2.35 -1.88
CA PHE A 86 8.62 -2.40 -3.19
C PHE A 86 9.46 -1.74 -4.30
N GLY A 87 10.47 -2.47 -4.79
CA GLY A 87 10.87 -2.43 -6.20
C GLY A 87 11.27 -1.10 -6.85
N SER A 88 11.73 -0.10 -6.10
CA SER A 88 12.42 1.06 -6.69
C SER A 88 13.87 0.68 -6.97
N GLU A 89 14.17 0.08 -8.12
CA GLU A 89 15.51 0.23 -8.68
C GLU A 89 15.70 1.71 -9.00
N VAL A 90 16.32 2.47 -8.08
CA VAL A 90 16.88 3.77 -8.41
C VAL A 90 18.04 3.49 -9.35
N LEU A 91 17.77 3.54 -10.65
CA LEU A 91 18.80 3.64 -11.68
C LEU A 91 19.63 4.89 -11.39
N HIS A 92 20.73 4.72 -10.66
CA HIS A 92 21.83 5.67 -10.68
C HIS A 92 22.45 5.59 -12.07
N THR A 93 21.93 6.38 -13.00
CA THR A 93 22.69 6.72 -14.21
C THR A 93 23.81 7.67 -13.80
N ALA A 94 25.04 7.15 -13.81
CA ALA A 94 26.25 7.97 -13.87
C ALA A 94 26.40 8.63 -15.24
#